data_AF-A0A520VV75-F1
#
_entry.id   AF-A0A520VV75-F1
#
_cell.length_a   1.000
_cell.length_b   1.000
_cell.length_c   1.000
_cell.angle_alpha   90.00
_cell.angle_beta   90.00
_cell.angle_gamma   90.00
#
_symmetry.space_group_name_H-M   'P 1'
#
loop_
_entity.id
_entity.type
_entity.pdbx_description
1 polymer ?
#
loop_
_entity_poly.entity_id
_entity_poly.type
_entity_poly.pdbx_seq_one_letter_code
_entity_poly.pdbx_strand_id
1 'polypeptide(L)'
;MLKKYKIATIFVLFVTRLSPAEEMYDFYSCPSIEAGKVCSMRCEKIGNISFDVRRNSKEGYVNVTFFTENEVAPETLKNCEVQNANNWFCEIIEVFQEQTHSMVQGVYFSKKIFRMLDGEDDVSVYCARE
;
A
#
# COMPACT_ATOMS: atom_id res chain seq x y z
N MET A 1 31.56 32.03 54.92
CA MET A 1 31.16 30.67 54.52
C MET A 1 30.05 30.77 53.48
N LEU A 2 30.35 30.59 52.19
CA LEU A 2 29.35 30.63 51.12
C LEU A 2 28.94 29.19 50.74
N LYS A 3 27.70 28.80 51.06
CA LYS A 3 27.13 27.50 50.66
C LYS A 3 26.81 27.54 49.16
N LYS A 4 27.50 26.70 48.38
CA LYS A 4 27.20 26.45 46.96
C LYS A 4 26.01 25.49 46.85
N TYR A 5 24.90 25.96 46.31
CA TYR A 5 23.76 25.12 45.96
C TYR A 5 24.05 24.43 44.62
N LYS A 6 24.05 23.09 44.61
CA LYS A 6 24.11 22.27 43.39
C LYS A 6 22.68 22.10 42.88
N ILE A 7 22.35 22.76 41.77
CA ILE A 7 21.10 22.54 41.05
C ILE A 7 21.30 21.30 40.19
N ALA A 8 20.64 20.20 40.53
CA ALA A 8 20.62 18.99 39.73
C ALA A 8 19.59 19.16 38.62
N THR A 9 20.05 19.30 37.38
CA THR A 9 19.19 19.37 36.19
C THR A 9 18.80 17.95 35.80
N ILE A 10 17.52 17.59 36.02
CA ILE A 10 16.96 16.33 35.55
C ILE A 10 16.67 16.48 34.05
N PHE A 11 17.43 15.78 33.22
CA PHE A 11 17.14 15.62 31.80
C PHE A 11 16.03 14.58 31.63
N VAL A 12 14.81 15.05 31.36
CA VAL A 12 13.70 14.17 30.96
C VAL A 12 13.89 13.85 29.47
N LEU A 13 14.42 12.66 29.18
CA LEU A 13 14.48 12.09 27.84
C LEU A 13 13.05 11.75 27.39
N PHE A 14 12.46 12.64 26.60
CA PHE A 14 11.24 12.36 25.83
C PHE A 14 11.61 11.36 24.73
N VAL A 15 11.39 10.07 25.00
CA VAL A 15 11.41 9.03 23.98
C VAL A 15 10.09 9.15 23.21
N THR A 16 10.04 10.07 22.24
CA THR A 16 8.94 10.07 21.26
C THR A 16 9.11 8.83 20.39
N ARG A 17 8.32 7.79 20.70
CA ARG A 17 8.05 6.73 19.74
C ARG A 17 7.34 7.39 18.55
N LEU A 18 8.09 7.73 17.50
CA LEU A 18 7.50 7.96 16.19
C LEU A 18 6.88 6.64 15.77
N SER A 19 5.57 6.49 15.97
CA SER A 19 4.80 5.55 15.17
C SER A 19 5.03 5.96 13.71
N PRO A 20 5.41 5.04 12.80
CA PRO A 20 5.41 5.37 11.38
C PRO A 20 3.99 5.83 11.06
N ALA A 21 3.85 7.07 10.58
CA ALA A 21 2.60 7.51 9.99
C ALA A 21 2.28 6.50 8.88
N GLU A 22 1.08 5.91 8.90
CA GLU A 22 0.62 5.11 7.78
C GLU A 22 0.69 5.99 6.53
N GLU A 23 1.60 5.70 5.61
CA GLU A 23 1.71 6.43 4.35
C GLU A 23 0.43 6.18 3.56
N MET A 24 -0.32 7.26 3.34
CA MET A 24 -1.54 7.24 2.51
C MET A 24 -1.18 7.74 1.12
N TYR A 25 -1.61 6.99 0.12
CA TYR A 25 -1.39 7.28 -1.30
C TYR A 25 -2.73 7.65 -1.93
N ASP A 26 -2.73 8.59 -2.85
CA ASP A 26 -3.90 8.85 -3.69
C ASP A 26 -4.17 7.63 -4.56
N PHE A 27 -5.43 7.15 -4.56
CA PHE A 27 -5.84 5.93 -5.26
C PHE A 27 -6.69 6.28 -6.48
N TYR A 28 -6.36 5.65 -7.62
CA TYR A 28 -6.94 6.00 -8.92
C TYR A 28 -7.45 4.78 -9.69
N SER A 29 -8.54 4.96 -10.42
CA SER A 29 -9.02 4.05 -11.47
C SER A 29 -8.42 4.46 -12.81
N CYS A 30 -7.94 3.50 -13.60
CA CYS A 30 -7.25 3.77 -14.85
C CYS A 30 -7.96 3.17 -16.07
N PRO A 31 -7.96 3.85 -17.23
CA PRO A 31 -8.66 3.38 -18.43
C PRO A 31 -7.95 2.24 -19.16
N SER A 32 -6.68 1.96 -18.85
CA SER A 32 -5.91 0.87 -19.48
C SER A 32 -4.74 0.42 -18.59
N ILE A 33 -4.19 -0.76 -18.89
CA ILE A 33 -3.03 -1.33 -18.19
C ILE A 33 -1.81 -0.41 -18.31
N GLU A 34 -1.57 0.17 -19.48
CA GLU A 34 -0.45 1.07 -19.74
C GLU A 34 -0.56 2.34 -18.91
N ALA A 35 -1.78 2.90 -18.81
CA ALA A 35 -2.05 4.06 -17.97
C ALA A 35 -1.83 3.75 -16.48
N GLY A 36 -2.26 2.57 -16.03
CA GLY A 36 -2.10 2.13 -14.64
C GLY A 36 -0.65 1.91 -14.23
N LYS A 37 0.16 1.25 -15.06
CA LYS A 37 1.58 0.94 -14.76
C LYS A 37 2.43 2.17 -14.43
N VAL A 38 2.07 3.33 -14.97
CA VAL A 38 2.79 4.60 -14.77
C VAL A 38 1.99 5.60 -13.94
N CYS A 39 0.84 5.19 -13.41
CA CYS A 39 -0.16 6.03 -12.74
C CYS A 39 -0.37 7.37 -13.45
N SER A 40 -0.76 7.28 -14.72
CA SER A 40 -0.85 8.43 -15.63
C SER A 40 -1.91 9.44 -15.20
N MET A 41 -1.82 10.67 -15.72
CA MET A 41 -2.85 11.71 -15.50
C MET A 41 -4.22 11.38 -16.10
N ARG A 42 -4.34 10.31 -16.89
CA ARG A 42 -5.63 9.82 -17.41
C ARG A 42 -6.41 9.00 -16.39
N CYS A 43 -5.79 8.63 -15.28
CA CYS A 43 -6.45 7.91 -14.21
C CYS A 43 -7.27 8.89 -13.34
N GLU A 44 -8.45 8.46 -12.92
CA GLU A 44 -9.39 9.25 -12.13
C GLU A 44 -9.23 8.91 -10.65
N LYS A 45 -9.12 9.93 -9.79
CA LYS A 45 -8.96 9.73 -8.35
C LYS A 45 -10.28 9.21 -7.78
N ILE A 46 -10.21 8.09 -7.07
CA ILE A 46 -11.38 7.42 -6.48
C ILE A 46 -11.28 7.28 -4.95
N GLY A 47 -10.14 7.66 -4.36
CA GLY A 47 -9.96 7.61 -2.91
C GLY A 47 -8.50 7.69 -2.50
N ASN A 48 -8.18 7.03 -1.39
CA ASN A 48 -6.84 6.83 -0.90
C ASN A 48 -6.60 5.35 -0.56
N ILE A 49 -5.34 4.96 -0.47
CA ILE A 49 -4.93 3.59 -0.14
C ILE A 49 -3.72 3.62 0.80
N SER A 50 -3.67 2.71 1.75
CA SER A 50 -2.51 2.53 2.62
C SER A 50 -2.03 1.07 2.59
N PHE A 51 -0.74 0.89 2.89
CA PHE A 51 -0.07 -0.40 2.87
C PHE A 51 0.65 -0.68 4.19
N ASP A 52 0.45 -1.88 4.76
CA ASP A 52 1.30 -2.46 5.80
C ASP A 52 2.00 -3.69 5.21
N VAL A 53 3.29 -3.51 4.90
CA VAL A 53 4.12 -4.50 4.21
C VAL A 53 5.02 -5.21 5.21
N ARG A 54 4.86 -6.53 5.34
CA ARG A 54 5.64 -7.36 6.27
C ARG A 54 6.35 -8.48 5.54
N ARG A 55 7.63 -8.66 5.81
CA ARG A 55 8.45 -9.76 5.30
C ARG A 55 8.72 -10.77 6.40
N ASN A 56 8.23 -12.00 6.26
CA ASN A 56 8.62 -13.11 7.11
C ASN A 56 9.69 -13.96 6.41
N SER A 57 10.33 -14.88 7.15
CA SER A 57 11.46 -15.69 6.66
C SER A 57 11.13 -16.64 5.50
N LYS A 58 9.84 -16.82 5.18
CA LYS A 58 9.36 -17.72 4.11
C LYS A 58 8.35 -17.10 3.15
N GLU A 59 7.61 -16.08 3.57
CA GLU A 59 6.51 -15.46 2.82
C GLU A 59 6.42 -13.95 3.12
N GLY A 60 6.05 -13.16 2.11
CA GLY A 60 5.67 -11.77 2.28
C GLY A 60 4.17 -11.61 2.40
N TYR A 61 3.73 -10.71 3.30
CA TYR A 61 2.33 -10.33 3.49
C TYR A 61 2.20 -8.83 3.25
N VAL A 62 1.18 -8.45 2.49
CA VAL A 62 0.83 -7.04 2.27
C VAL A 62 -0.61 -6.86 2.68
N ASN A 63 -0.84 -6.06 3.73
CA ASN A 63 -2.17 -5.59 4.05
C ASN A 63 -2.42 -4.28 3.32
N VAL A 64 -3.57 -4.18 2.69
CA VAL A 64 -4.01 -3.02 1.93
C VAL A 64 -5.27 -2.50 2.60
N THR A 65 -5.36 -1.20 2.82
CA THR A 65 -6.62 -0.58 3.27
C THR A 65 -7.04 0.46 2.26
N PHE A 66 -8.21 0.26 1.65
CA PHE A 66 -8.81 1.19 0.72
C PHE A 66 -9.72 2.16 1.46
N PHE A 67 -9.65 3.44 1.10
CA PHE A 67 -10.47 4.52 1.64
C PHE A 67 -11.14 5.25 0.48
N THR A 68 -12.33 4.81 0.08
CA THR A 68 -13.15 5.46 -0.94
C THR A 68 -14.26 6.28 -0.27
N GLU A 69 -14.97 7.13 -1.01
CA GLU A 69 -15.98 8.05 -0.42
C GLU A 69 -17.03 7.35 0.45
N ASN A 70 -17.39 6.10 0.12
CA ASN A 70 -18.46 5.38 0.79
C ASN A 70 -17.99 4.13 1.56
N GLU A 71 -16.73 3.73 1.41
CA GLU A 71 -16.25 2.43 1.91
C GLU A 71 -14.81 2.48 2.41
N VAL A 72 -14.59 1.81 3.55
CA VAL A 72 -13.26 1.46 4.06
C VAL A 72 -13.15 -0.05 4.09
N ALA A 73 -12.23 -0.60 3.29
CA ALA A 73 -12.09 -2.04 3.11
C ALA A 73 -10.63 -2.48 3.32
N PRO A 74 -10.34 -3.30 4.34
CA PRO A 74 -9.05 -3.95 4.49
C PRO A 74 -8.99 -5.26 3.69
N GLU A 75 -7.86 -5.49 3.01
CA GLU A 75 -7.56 -6.70 2.25
C GLU A 75 -6.16 -7.21 2.60
N THR A 76 -6.00 -8.52 2.77
CA THR A 76 -4.68 -9.15 3.02
C THR A 76 -4.25 -9.93 1.78
N LEU A 77 -3.19 -9.46 1.13
CA LEU A 77 -2.54 -10.14 0.01
C LEU A 77 -1.52 -11.17 0.55
N LYS A 78 -1.60 -12.39 0.02
CA LYS A 78 -0.71 -13.51 0.37
C LYS A 78 0.25 -13.82 -0.76
N ASN A 79 1.27 -14.63 -0.48
CA ASN A 79 2.26 -15.08 -1.45
C ASN A 79 3.00 -13.93 -2.17
N CYS A 80 3.27 -12.85 -1.45
CA CYS A 80 3.94 -11.69 -2.02
C CYS A 80 5.46 -11.86 -2.01
N GLU A 81 6.10 -11.53 -3.13
CA GLU A 81 7.55 -11.34 -3.22
C GLU A 81 7.92 -9.95 -2.69
N VAL A 82 8.17 -9.87 -1.39
CA VAL A 82 8.48 -8.59 -0.71
C VAL A 82 9.99 -8.37 -0.61
N GLN A 83 10.50 -7.36 -1.32
CA GLN A 83 11.89 -6.92 -1.15
C GLN A 83 11.99 -5.87 -0.04
N ASN A 84 11.12 -4.86 -0.10
CA ASN A 84 10.94 -3.79 0.90
C ASN A 84 9.54 -3.16 0.75
N ALA A 85 9.22 -2.16 1.57
CA ALA A 85 7.91 -1.49 1.54
C ALA A 85 7.56 -0.86 0.18
N ASN A 86 8.57 -0.42 -0.58
CA ASN A 86 8.39 0.29 -1.85
C ASN A 86 8.64 -0.61 -3.07
N ASN A 87 8.93 -1.89 -2.86
CA ASN A 87 9.21 -2.87 -3.91
C ASN A 87 8.69 -4.26 -3.50
N TRP A 88 7.51 -4.61 -4.00
CA TRP A 88 6.88 -5.90 -3.77
C TRP A 88 5.92 -6.26 -4.90
N PHE A 89 5.62 -7.56 -5.03
CA PHE A 89 4.71 -8.10 -6.03
C PHE A 89 3.86 -9.21 -5.42
N CYS A 90 2.57 -9.24 -5.69
CA CYS A 90 1.66 -10.30 -5.27
C CYS A 90 0.81 -10.73 -6.48
N GLU A 91 0.64 -12.04 -6.66
CA GLU A 91 -0.21 -12.61 -7.70
C GLU A 91 -1.13 -13.65 -7.08
N ILE A 92 -2.42 -13.55 -7.41
CA ILE A 92 -3.47 -14.44 -6.94
C ILE A 92 -4.22 -14.94 -8.17
N ILE A 93 -4.21 -16.26 -8.38
CA ILE A 93 -4.87 -16.92 -9.51
C ILE A 93 -5.94 -17.85 -8.95
N GLU A 94 -7.19 -17.53 -9.26
CA GLU A 94 -8.37 -18.34 -8.99
C GLU A 94 -9.06 -18.74 -10.31
N VAL A 95 -10.00 -19.67 -10.26
CA VAL A 95 -10.63 -20.27 -11.46
C VAL A 95 -11.28 -19.23 -12.38
N PHE A 96 -11.85 -18.17 -11.82
CA PHE A 96 -12.55 -17.12 -12.56
C PHE A 96 -11.96 -15.72 -12.36
N GLN A 97 -10.82 -15.62 -11.68
CA GLN A 97 -10.26 -14.34 -11.27
C GLN A 97 -8.74 -14.39 -11.25
N GLU A 98 -8.10 -13.44 -11.94
CA GLU A 98 -6.67 -13.17 -11.83
C GLU A 98 -6.49 -11.79 -11.21
N GLN A 99 -5.73 -11.71 -10.12
CA GLN A 99 -5.37 -10.47 -9.46
C GLN A 99 -3.85 -10.32 -9.41
N THR A 100 -3.38 -9.16 -9.82
CA THR A 100 -1.97 -8.76 -9.72
C THR A 100 -1.88 -7.46 -8.94
N HIS A 101 -0.97 -7.41 -7.99
CA HIS A 101 -0.62 -6.22 -7.23
C HIS A 101 0.89 -6.03 -7.25
N SER A 102 1.36 -4.81 -7.45
CA SER A 102 2.78 -4.51 -7.44
C SER A 102 3.05 -3.11 -6.95
N MET A 103 4.14 -2.95 -6.21
CA MET A 103 4.73 -1.66 -5.85
C MET A 103 6.12 -1.63 -6.44
N VAL A 104 6.42 -0.62 -7.26
CA VAL A 104 7.74 -0.43 -7.88
C VAL A 104 8.15 1.01 -7.67
N GLN A 105 9.26 1.22 -6.97
CA GLN A 105 9.81 2.56 -6.71
C GLN A 105 8.78 3.54 -6.10
N GLY A 106 7.88 3.06 -5.22
CA GLY A 106 6.88 3.93 -4.59
C GLY A 106 5.58 4.11 -5.39
N VAL A 107 5.48 3.51 -6.58
CA VAL A 107 4.26 3.54 -7.40
C VAL A 107 3.56 2.19 -7.32
N TYR A 108 2.29 2.23 -6.90
CA TYR A 108 1.44 1.06 -6.82
C TYR A 108 0.66 0.86 -8.12
N PHE A 109 0.52 -0.39 -8.53
CA PHE A 109 -0.30 -0.83 -9.65
C PHE A 109 -1.07 -2.08 -9.23
N SER A 110 -2.35 -2.14 -9.61
CA SER A 110 -3.10 -3.38 -9.56
C SER A 110 -3.98 -3.59 -10.78
N LYS A 111 -4.23 -4.86 -11.07
CA LYS A 111 -5.09 -5.33 -12.15
C LYS A 111 -5.92 -6.48 -11.61
N LYS A 112 -7.22 -6.45 -11.91
CA LYS A 112 -8.16 -7.52 -11.63
C LYS A 112 -8.83 -7.93 -12.94
N ILE A 113 -8.73 -9.19 -13.30
CA ILE A 113 -9.36 -9.78 -14.47
C ILE A 113 -10.39 -10.79 -13.99
N PHE A 114 -11.62 -10.67 -14.45
CA PHE A 114 -12.66 -11.68 -14.29
C PHE A 114 -12.94 -12.36 -15.63
N ARG A 115 -12.90 -13.70 -15.62
CA ARG A 115 -13.25 -14.50 -16.79
C ARG A 115 -14.76 -14.71 -16.82
N MET A 116 -15.44 -14.14 -17.81
CA MET A 116 -16.89 -14.21 -17.93
C MET A 116 -17.35 -15.49 -18.63
N LEU A 117 -18.63 -15.86 -18.43
CA LEU A 117 -19.20 -17.09 -19.01
C LEU A 117 -19.37 -17.03 -20.53
N ASP A 118 -19.43 -15.83 -21.10
CA ASP A 118 -19.44 -15.59 -22.55
C ASP A 118 -18.05 -15.70 -23.19
N GLY A 119 -17.00 -15.86 -22.38
CA GLY A 119 -15.62 -15.98 -22.82
C GLY A 119 -14.87 -14.65 -22.95
N GLU A 120 -15.51 -13.53 -22.64
CA GLU A 120 -14.86 -12.22 -22.55
C GLU A 120 -14.23 -12.02 -21.16
N ASP A 121 -13.28 -11.09 -21.08
CA ASP A 121 -12.61 -10.72 -19.84
C ASP A 121 -13.06 -9.32 -19.39
N ASP A 122 -13.52 -9.21 -18.15
CA ASP A 122 -13.74 -7.91 -17.50
C ASP A 122 -12.48 -7.50 -16.74
N VAL A 123 -11.91 -6.35 -17.09
CA VAL A 123 -10.60 -5.90 -16.60
C VAL A 123 -10.74 -4.58 -15.87
N SER A 124 -10.39 -4.60 -14.59
CA SER A 124 -10.27 -3.41 -13.76
C SER A 124 -8.79 -3.10 -13.48
N VAL A 125 -8.40 -1.84 -13.68
CA VAL A 125 -7.02 -1.38 -13.51
C VAL A 125 -6.96 -0.21 -12.55
N TYR A 126 -6.05 -0.27 -11.59
CA TYR A 126 -5.87 0.77 -10.59
C TYR A 126 -4.40 1.12 -10.39
N CYS A 127 -4.15 2.29 -9.82
CA CYS A 127 -2.82 2.70 -9.39
C CYS A 127 -2.88 3.59 -8.15
N ALA A 128 -1.74 3.77 -7.49
CA ALA A 128 -1.60 4.77 -6.45
C ALA A 128 -0.20 5.39 -6.42
N ARG A 129 -0.13 6.62 -5.94
CA ARG A 129 1.08 7.44 -5.78
C ARG A 129 0.88 8.40 -4.60
N GLU A 130 1.97 8.87 -4.01
CA GLU A 130 1.95 9.94 -3.00
C GLU A 130 1.31 11.23 -3.54
#